data_AF-A0A932S7P6-F1
#
_entry.id   AF-A0A932S7P6-F1
#
_cell.length_a   1.000
_cell.length_b   1.000
_cell.length_c   1.000
_cell.angle_alpha   90.00
_cell.angle_beta   90.00
_cell.angle_gamma   90.00
#
_symmetry.space_group_name_H-M   'P 1'
#
loop_
_entity.id
_entity.type
_entity.pdbx_description
1 polymer ?
#
loop_
_entity_poly.entity_id
_entity_poly.type
_entity_poly.pdbx_seq_one_letter_code
_entity_poly.pdbx_strand_id
1 'polypeptide(L)' 'MIKTESEEKEELRRCTIFLEEEQVEALDELAKEFQKNLKQKWTRSAVVRLAVGNFLTNMQKMA' A
#
# COMPACT_ATOMS: atom_id res chain seq x y z
N MET A 1 8.35 20.43 28.48
CA MET A 1 8.66 19.49 27.37
C MET A 1 7.47 18.58 27.23
N ILE A 2 6.61 18.84 26.24
CA ILE A 2 5.46 18.00 25.96
C ILE A 2 6.03 16.74 25.31
N LYS A 3 5.93 15.60 26.01
CA LYS A 3 6.11 14.29 25.38
C LYS A 3 4.95 14.12 24.41
N THR A 4 5.18 14.37 23.13
CA THR A 4 4.30 13.85 22.09
C THR A 4 4.44 12.33 22.15
N GLU A 5 3.35 11.68 22.53
CA GLU A 5 3.19 10.23 22.46
C GLU A 5 3.70 9.77 21.09
N SER A 6 4.61 8.80 21.13
CA SER A 6 5.11 8.14 19.94
C SER A 6 3.92 7.70 19.09
N GLU A 7 3.77 8.26 17.89
CA GLU A 7 3.05 7.59 16.81
C GLU A 7 3.60 6.17 16.75
N GLU A 8 2.87 5.20 17.29
CA GLU A 8 3.16 3.79 17.11
C GLU A 8 3.01 3.53 15.61
N LYS A 9 4.10 3.73 14.86
CA LYS A 9 4.17 3.31 13.47
C LYS A 9 4.07 1.80 13.52
N GLU A 10 2.87 1.27 13.29
CA GLU A 10 2.66 -0.16 13.12
C GLU A 10 3.73 -0.70 12.17
N GLU A 11 4.55 -1.61 12.68
CA GLU A 11 5.66 -2.16 11.90
C GLU A 11 5.11 -2.97 10.73
N LEU A 12 5.50 -2.60 9.50
CA LEU A 12 5.14 -3.37 8.32
C LEU A 12 5.71 -4.79 8.42
N ARG A 13 4.84 -5.79 8.44
CA ARG A 13 5.23 -7.20 8.43
C ARG A 13 5.37 -7.68 6.99
N ARG A 14 6.47 -8.39 6.69
CA ARG A 14 6.67 -9.01 5.37
C ARG A 14 5.69 -10.16 5.20
N CYS A 15 4.97 -10.18 4.08
CA CYS A 15 4.18 -11.32 3.64
C CYS A 15 4.54 -11.69 2.19
N THR A 16 4.16 -12.89 1.78
CA THR A 16 4.31 -13.37 0.40
C THR A 16 2.94 -13.77 -0.11
N ILE A 17 2.61 -13.32 -1.31
CA ILE A 17 1.36 -13.62 -2.00
C ILE A 17 1.68 -14.09 -3.41
N PHE A 18 0.80 -14.92 -3.97
CA PHE A 18 0.85 -15.32 -5.37
C PHE A 18 -0.24 -14.55 -6.12
N LEU A 19 0.12 -14.01 -7.27
CA LEU A 19 -0.76 -13.25 -8.16
C LEU A 19 -0.51 -13.75 -9.59
N GLU A 20 -1.51 -13.57 -10.46
CA GLU A 20 -1.34 -13.82 -11.89
C GLU A 20 -0.38 -12.79 -12.50
N GLU A 21 0.29 -13.17 -13.59
CA GLU A 21 1.29 -12.31 -14.24
C GLU A 21 0.70 -10.97 -14.68
N GLU A 22 -0.48 -10.98 -15.30
CA GLU A 22 -1.20 -9.76 -15.71
C GLU A 22 -1.52 -8.83 -14.53
N GLN A 23 -1.79 -9.38 -13.35
CA GLN A 23 -2.04 -8.59 -12.14
C GLN A 23 -0.75 -7.95 -11.64
N VAL A 24 0.37 -8.67 -11.72
CA VAL A 24 1.70 -8.13 -11.36
C VAL A 24 2.09 -6.97 -12.27
N GLU A 25 1.87 -7.11 -13.58
CA GLU A 25 2.13 -6.06 -14.56
C GLU A 25 1.25 -4.82 -14.32
N ALA A 26 -0.06 -5.01 -14.13
CA ALA A 26 -0.98 -3.91 -13.84
C ALA A 26 -0.58 -3.13 -12.56
N LEU A 27 -0.12 -3.83 -11.52
CA LEU A 27 0.37 -3.20 -10.29
C LEU A 27 1.65 -2.38 -10.52
N ASP A 28 2.54 -2.82 -11.41
CA ASP A 28 3.75 -2.08 -11.77
C ASP A 28 3.44 -0.83 -12.61
N GLU A 29 2.50 -0.94 -13.54
CA GLU A 29 2.04 0.19 -14.34
C GLU A 29 1.41 1.26 -13.47
N LEU A 30 0.48 0.88 -12.59
CA LEU A 30 -0.12 1.78 -11.62
C LEU A 30 0.92 2.45 -10.71
N ALA A 31 1.94 1.72 -10.26
CA ALA A 31 3.02 2.29 -9.46
C ALA A 31 3.78 3.38 -10.24
N LYS A 32 4.07 3.16 -11.53
CA LYS A 32 4.71 4.17 -12.41
C LYS A 32 3.80 5.38 -12.62
N GLU A 33 2.51 5.16 -12.87
CA GLU A 33 1.52 6.23 -13.04
C GLU A 33 1.39 7.10 -11.79
N PHE A 34 1.24 6.48 -10.62
CA PHE A 34 1.18 7.20 -9.35
C PHE A 34 2.47 7.97 -9.06
N GLN A 35 3.63 7.38 -9.37
CA GLN A 35 4.89 8.09 -9.23
C GLN A 35 4.94 9.35 -10.11
N LYS A 36 4.49 9.26 -11.37
CA LYS A 36 4.42 10.39 -12.30
C LYS A 36 3.43 11.46 -11.81
N ASN A 37 2.24 11.05 -11.39
CA ASN A 37 1.13 11.96 -11.08
C ASN A 37 1.29 12.64 -9.71
N LEU A 38 1.73 11.88 -8.69
CA LEU A 38 1.82 12.35 -7.31
C LEU A 38 3.21 12.89 -6.94
N LYS A 39 4.19 12.79 -7.86
CA LYS A 39 5.58 13.22 -7.65
C LYS A 39 6.22 12.61 -6.39
N GLN A 40 5.81 11.40 -6.03
CA GLN A 40 6.31 10.66 -4.87
C GLN A 40 6.76 9.26 -5.32
N LYS A 41 7.69 8.63 -4.60
CA LYS A 41 8.07 7.24 -4.87
C LYS A 41 6.91 6.29 -4.61
N TRP A 42 6.51 5.55 -5.64
CA TRP A 42 5.52 4.48 -5.55
C TRP A 42 6.16 3.16 -5.96
N THR A 43 5.86 2.10 -5.21
CA THR A 43 6.32 0.74 -5.48
C THR A 43 5.12 -0.17 -5.68
N ARG A 44 5.33 -1.31 -6.35
CA ARG A 44 4.31 -2.37 -6.43
C ARG A 44 3.69 -2.70 -5.07
N SER A 45 4.54 -2.85 -4.04
CA SER A 45 4.08 -3.13 -2.66
C SER A 45 3.28 -1.98 -2.03
N ALA A 46 3.48 -0.72 -2.45
CA ALA A 46 2.64 0.39 -2.02
C ALA A 46 1.23 0.30 -2.65
N VAL A 47 1.16 -0.04 -3.94
CA VAL A 47 -0.12 -0.25 -4.65
C VAL A 47 -0.87 -1.44 -4.08
N VAL A 48 -0.19 -2.57 -3.82
CA VAL A 48 -0.80 -3.74 -3.16
C VAL A 48 -1.39 -3.38 -1.80
N ARG A 49 -0.66 -2.62 -0.97
CA ARG A 49 -1.17 -2.18 0.34
C ARG A 49 -2.37 -1.26 0.22
N LEU A 50 -2.37 -0.35 -0.76
CA LEU A 50 -3.53 0.50 -1.05
C LEU A 50 -4.75 -0.35 -1.45
N ALA A 51 -4.57 -1.32 -2.34
CA ALA A 51 -5.63 -2.21 -2.79
C ALA A 51 -6.20 -3.06 -1.65
N VAL A 52 -5.34 -3.66 -0.81
CA VAL A 52 -5.75 -4.43 0.37
C VAL A 52 -6.50 -3.54 1.37
N GLY A 53 -5.98 -2.34 1.66
CA GLY A 53 -6.64 -1.38 2.54
C GLY A 53 -8.04 -1.02 2.03
N ASN A 54 -8.16 -0.62 0.77
CA ASN A 54 -9.45 -0.32 0.15
C ASN A 54 -10.41 -1.51 0.18
N PHE A 55 -9.95 -2.72 -0.11
CA PHE A 55 -10.76 -3.94 -0.05
C PHE A 55 -11.28 -4.20 1.38
N LEU A 56 -10.42 -4.11 2.40
CA LEU A 56 -10.79 -4.36 3.79
C LEU A 56 -11.72 -3.27 4.35
N THR A 57 -11.49 -2.00 3.99
CA THR A 57 -12.39 -0.89 4.36
C THR A 57 -13.78 -1.08 3.75
N ASN A 58 -13.87 -1.46 2.47
CA ASN A 58 -15.16 -1.72 1.82
C ASN A 58 -15.90 -2.93 2.44
N MET A 59 -15.17 -3.88 3.01
CA MET A 59 -15.71 -5.01 3.76
C MET A 59 -16.05 -4.67 5.23
N GLN A 60 -15.89 -3.41 5.65
CA GLN A 60 -16.05 -2.95 7.04
C GLN A 60 -15.17 -3.75 8.03
N LYS A 61 -14.01 -4.23 7.56
CA LYS A 61 -13.02 -4.95 8.37
C LYS A 61 -11.88 -4.05 8.83
N MET A 62 -11.82 -2.83 8.32
CA MET A 62 -10.83 -1.83 8.66
C MET A 62 -11.51 -0.45 8.62
N ALA A 63 -11.22 0.41 9.59
CA ALA A 63 -11.81 1.74 9.75
C ALA A 63 -11.06 2.78 8.92
#